data_AF-A0A1C4S8G5-F1
#
_entry.id   AF-A0A1C4S8G5-F1
#
_cell.length_a   1.000
_cell.length_b   1.000
_cell.length_c   1.000
_cell.angle_alpha   90.00
_cell.angle_beta   90.00
_cell.angle_gamma   90.00
#
_symmetry.space_group_name_H-M   'P 1'
#
loop_
_entity.id
_entity.type
_entity.pdbx_description
1 polymer ?
#
loop_
_entity_poly.entity_id
_entity_poly.type
_entity_poly.pdbx_seq_one_letter_code
_entity_poly.pdbx_strand_id
1 'polypeptide(L)'
;MARLDEVVGALLASLVHEPVIAALAVLAGEDPLVVPQPIGLDFKSGTYVPKLPGGNGLTSIPYAGTSRGANLLADPGVDQRDPTERHILIDSWLQQISLDAGLLGKEEVLERLHSTSANLPGT
;
A
#
# COMPACT_ATOMS: atom_id res chain seq x y z
N MET A 1 9.80 -18.79 -18.94
CA MET A 1 10.52 -17.52 -18.70
C MET A 1 9.65 -16.71 -17.79
N ALA A 2 10.01 -16.57 -16.52
CA ALA A 2 9.27 -15.69 -15.62
C ALA A 2 9.39 -14.27 -16.16
N ARG A 3 8.25 -13.63 -16.37
CA ARG A 3 8.18 -12.25 -16.84
C ARG A 3 8.69 -11.34 -15.70
N LEU A 4 9.42 -10.27 -16.01
CA LEU A 4 10.04 -9.41 -14.99
C LEU A 4 9.02 -8.90 -13.95
N ASP A 5 7.78 -8.65 -14.36
CA ASP A 5 6.65 -8.33 -13.50
C ASP A 5 6.29 -9.42 -12.49
N GLU A 6 6.41 -10.70 -12.85
CA GLU A 6 6.18 -11.82 -11.92
C GLU A 6 7.26 -11.87 -10.84
N VAL A 7 8.52 -11.64 -11.21
CA VAL A 7 9.65 -11.61 -10.27
C VAL A 7 9.54 -10.41 -9.32
N VAL A 8 9.24 -9.23 -9.86
CA VAL A 8 9.01 -8.02 -9.05
C VAL A 8 7.78 -8.20 -8.15
N GLY A 9 6.71 -8.79 -8.66
CA GLY A 9 5.51 -9.11 -7.88
C GLY A 9 5.80 -10.07 -6.74
N ALA A 10 6.53 -11.16 -7.00
CA ALA A 10 6.95 -12.11 -5.97
C ALA A 10 7.88 -11.48 -4.92
N LEU A 11 8.80 -10.60 -5.34
CA LEU A 11 9.66 -9.85 -4.44
C LEU A 11 8.82 -8.94 -3.53
N LEU A 12 7.90 -8.14 -4.09
CA LEU A 12 7.03 -7.26 -3.32
C LEU A 12 6.14 -8.04 -2.36
N ALA A 13 5.57 -9.17 -2.80
CA ALA A 13 4.78 -10.05 -1.95
C ALA A 13 5.61 -10.61 -0.78
N SER A 14 6.87 -10.99 -1.03
CA SER A 14 7.76 -11.49 0.03
C SER A 14 8.10 -10.43 1.08
N LEU A 15 8.20 -9.15 0.70
CA LEU A 15 8.51 -8.04 1.62
C LEU A 15 7.38 -7.75 2.61
N VAL A 16 6.16 -8.19 2.31
CA VAL A 16 4.97 -8.01 3.17
C VAL A 16 4.47 -9.33 3.77
N HIS A 17 5.14 -10.45 3.51
CA HIS A 17 4.75 -11.76 4.00
C HIS A 17 5.22 -11.96 5.45
N GLU A 18 4.27 -12.24 6.35
CA GLU A 18 4.52 -12.26 7.80
C GLU A 18 5.67 -13.20 8.21
N PRO A 19 5.75 -14.47 7.75
CA PRO A 19 6.91 -15.32 8.00
C PRO A 19 8.26 -14.76 7.55
N VAL A 20 8.29 -14.01 6.45
CA VAL A 20 9.53 -13.40 5.93
C VAL A 20 9.92 -12.20 6.81
N ILE A 21 8.96 -11.35 7.15
CA ILE A 21 9.17 -10.23 8.08
C ILE A 21 9.66 -10.74 9.44
N ALA A 22 9.03 -11.77 9.99
CA ALA A 22 9.43 -12.37 11.26
C ALA A 22 10.86 -12.93 11.22
N ALA A 23 11.23 -13.64 10.15
CA ALA A 23 12.59 -14.14 9.98
C ALA A 23 13.64 -13.02 9.86
N LEU A 24 13.31 -11.93 9.17
CA LEU A 24 14.17 -10.75 9.05
C LEU A 24 14.33 -10.03 10.39
N ALA A 25 13.26 -9.89 11.16
CA ALA A 25 13.30 -9.29 12.49
C ALA A 25 14.20 -10.08 13.45
N VAL A 26 14.07 -11.42 13.46
CA VAL A 26 14.95 -12.31 14.21
C VAL A 26 16.41 -12.15 13.78
N LEU A 27 16.68 -12.08 12.48
CA LEU A 27 18.05 -11.87 11.96
C LEU A 27 18.61 -10.50 12.37
N ALA A 28 17.78 -9.47 12.40
CA ALA A 28 18.15 -8.13 12.83
C ALA A 28 18.30 -7.99 14.36
N GLY A 29 17.86 -8.98 15.14
CA GLY A 29 17.82 -8.89 16.60
C GLY A 29 16.75 -7.92 17.12
N GLU A 30 15.78 -7.57 16.27
CA GLU A 30 14.69 -6.65 16.59
C GLU A 30 13.45 -7.45 16.99
N ASP A 31 12.77 -7.02 18.06
CA ASP A 31 11.42 -7.50 18.37
C ASP A 31 10.41 -6.61 17.60
N PRO A 32 9.65 -7.15 16.64
CA PRO A 32 8.65 -6.36 15.91
C PRO A 32 7.65 -5.64 16.81
N LEU A 33 7.43 -6.13 18.04
CA LEU A 33 6.54 -5.50 19.02
C LEU A 33 7.13 -4.24 19.67
N VAL A 34 8.46 -4.09 19.66
CA VAL A 34 9.14 -2.91 20.24
C VAL A 34 9.50 -1.84 19.21
N VAL A 35 9.35 -2.15 17.92
CA VAL A 35 9.52 -1.17 16.85
C VAL A 35 8.39 -0.12 16.96
N PRO A 36 8.71 1.17 17.14
CA PRO A 36 7.69 2.20 17.23
C PRO A 36 6.90 2.26 15.94
N GLN A 37 5.58 2.45 16.07
CA GLN A 37 4.70 2.57 14.91
C GLN A 37 5.10 3.79 14.06
N PRO A 38 5.18 3.64 12.73
CA PRO A 38 5.43 4.76 11.85
C PRO A 38 4.39 5.86 12.07
N ILE A 39 4.85 7.09 12.32
CA ILE A 39 3.98 8.27 12.50
C ILE A 39 3.50 8.79 11.13
N GLY A 40 4.14 8.36 10.04
CA GLY A 40 3.75 8.67 8.68
C GLY A 40 4.59 7.94 7.65
N LEU A 41 4.17 8.06 6.40
CA LEU A 41 4.78 7.50 5.21
C LEU A 41 4.99 8.61 4.18
N ASP A 42 6.22 8.77 3.71
CA ASP A 42 6.54 9.62 2.57
C ASP A 42 6.52 8.77 1.29
N PHE A 43 5.40 8.83 0.56
CA PHE A 43 5.25 8.10 -0.69
C PHE A 43 5.78 8.96 -1.84
N LYS A 44 6.80 8.48 -2.54
CA LYS A 44 7.40 9.13 -3.73
C LYS A 44 7.42 8.18 -4.92
N SER A 45 6.98 8.65 -6.07
CA SER A 45 7.02 7.92 -7.33
C SER A 45 7.96 8.59 -8.34
N GLY A 46 8.67 7.76 -9.12
CA GLY A 46 9.55 8.23 -10.19
C GLY A 46 8.80 8.79 -11.41
N THR A 47 7.48 8.58 -11.49
CA THR A 47 6.57 9.12 -12.50
C THR A 47 5.37 9.77 -11.83
N TYR A 48 4.47 10.39 -12.59
CA TYR A 48 3.22 10.91 -12.05
C TYR A 48 2.34 9.77 -11.57
N VAL A 49 1.69 9.95 -10.42
CA VAL A 49 0.81 8.93 -9.83
C VAL A 49 -0.25 8.42 -10.84
N PRO A 50 -0.91 9.28 -11.65
CA PRO A 50 -1.83 8.81 -12.70
C PRO A 50 -1.18 7.99 -13.84
N LYS A 51 0.15 8.06 -13.98
CA LYS A 51 0.93 7.31 -14.99
C LYS A 51 1.60 6.07 -14.41
N LEU A 52 1.38 5.76 -13.13
CA LEU A 52 1.84 4.48 -12.58
C LEU A 52 1.17 3.35 -13.38
N PRO A 53 1.95 2.35 -13.83
CA PRO A 53 1.46 1.34 -14.75
C PRO A 53 0.32 0.50 -14.15
N GLY A 54 -0.70 0.24 -14.96
CA GLY A 54 -1.81 -0.65 -14.65
C GLY A 54 -3.15 0.07 -14.65
N GLY A 55 -4.13 -0.49 -15.36
CA GLY A 55 -5.54 -0.10 -15.28
C GLY A 55 -6.06 -0.32 -13.86
N ASN A 56 -5.73 0.62 -12.99
CA ASN A 56 -6.16 0.70 -11.60
C ASN A 56 -7.67 0.94 -11.50
N GLY A 57 -8.38 1.12 -12.62
CA GLY A 57 -9.80 1.44 -12.67
C GLY A 57 -10.10 2.84 -12.16
N LEU A 58 -9.06 3.66 -11.92
CA LEU A 58 -9.18 5.04 -11.52
C LEU A 58 -9.24 5.95 -12.74
N THR A 59 -10.02 7.02 -12.64
CA THR A 59 -10.18 7.99 -13.72
C THR A 59 -9.51 9.30 -13.33
N SER A 60 -8.59 9.79 -14.17
CA SER A 60 -7.96 11.09 -13.93
C SER A 60 -8.94 12.25 -14.14
N ILE A 61 -8.94 13.19 -13.20
CA ILE A 61 -9.62 14.47 -13.35
C ILE A 61 -8.82 15.31 -14.36
N PRO A 62 -9.48 15.90 -15.38
CA PRO A 62 -8.81 16.80 -16.31
C PRO A 62 -8.08 17.93 -15.56
N TYR A 63 -6.84 18.20 -15.95
CA TYR A 63 -6.00 19.27 -15.39
C TYR A 63 -5.59 19.11 -13.92
N ALA A 64 -5.75 17.94 -13.30
CA ALA A 64 -5.44 17.74 -11.88
C ALA A 64 -3.95 17.70 -11.52
N GLY A 65 -3.08 18.17 -12.42
CA GLY A 65 -1.66 18.37 -12.14
C GLY A 65 -0.81 17.10 -12.27
N THR A 66 0.37 17.16 -11.68
CA THR A 66 1.44 16.18 -11.88
C THR A 66 1.97 15.62 -10.56
N SER A 67 1.06 15.24 -9.65
CA SER A 67 1.47 14.68 -8.35
C SER A 67 2.39 13.47 -8.56
N ARG A 68 3.45 13.42 -7.75
CA ARG A 68 4.49 12.38 -7.74
C ARG A 68 4.58 11.70 -6.37
N GLY A 69 3.58 11.85 -5.52
CA GLY A 69 3.68 11.39 -4.16
C GLY A 69 2.81 12.14 -3.18
N ALA A 70 2.81 11.67 -1.93
CA ALA A 70 2.10 12.31 -0.83
C ALA A 70 2.83 12.05 0.49
N ASN A 71 2.77 13.02 1.40
CA ASN A 71 3.11 12.81 2.80
C ASN A 71 1.84 12.33 3.52
N LEU A 72 1.89 11.10 4.00
CA LEU A 72 0.75 10.43 4.61
C LEU A 72 1.00 10.33 6.12
N LEU A 73 0.05 10.81 6.92
CA LEU A 73 0.17 10.72 8.38
C LEU A 73 -0.56 9.47 8.85
N ALA A 74 0.06 8.77 9.81
CA ALA A 74 -0.63 7.73 10.55
C ALA A 74 -1.68 8.36 11.45
N ASP A 75 -2.86 7.75 11.51
CA ASP A 75 -3.83 8.08 12.54
C ASP A 75 -3.35 7.49 13.87
N PRO A 76 -3.05 8.32 14.89
CA PRO A 76 -2.58 7.82 16.18
C PRO A 76 -3.61 6.97 16.94
N GLY A 77 -4.88 7.00 16.52
CA GLY A 77 -5.95 6.15 17.04
C GLY A 77 -5.99 4.74 16.44
N VAL A 78 -5.16 4.45 15.43
CA VAL A 78 -5.11 3.14 14.75
C VAL A 78 -3.88 2.37 15.22
N ASP A 79 -4.09 1.18 15.81
CA ASP A 79 -3.01 0.28 16.17
C ASP A 79 -2.48 -0.45 14.94
N GLN A 80 -1.37 0.03 14.39
CA GLN A 80 -0.75 -0.57 13.21
C GLN A 80 -0.23 -2.00 13.44
N ARG A 81 -0.19 -2.50 14.67
CA ARG A 81 0.16 -3.91 14.95
C ARG A 81 -1.01 -4.84 14.64
N ASP A 82 -2.24 -4.38 14.85
CA ASP A 82 -3.43 -5.15 14.49
C ASP A 82 -3.61 -5.15 12.95
N PRO A 83 -3.68 -6.33 12.30
CA PRO A 83 -3.82 -6.41 10.86
C PRO A 83 -5.09 -5.75 10.31
N THR A 84 -6.18 -5.76 11.06
CA THR A 84 -7.46 -5.18 10.61
C THR A 84 -7.39 -3.66 10.67
N GLU A 85 -6.95 -3.11 11.80
CA GLU A 85 -6.75 -1.68 11.99
C GLU A 85 -5.71 -1.11 11.02
N ARG A 86 -4.62 -1.84 10.77
CA ARG A 86 -3.62 -1.46 9.77
C ARG A 86 -4.21 -1.36 8.36
N HIS A 87 -5.15 -2.22 7.97
CA HIS A 87 -5.81 -2.11 6.67
C HIS A 87 -6.64 -0.82 6.55
N ILE A 88 -7.31 -0.41 7.63
CA ILE A 88 -8.06 0.86 7.66
C ILE A 88 -7.12 2.05 7.38
N LEU A 89 -5.92 2.04 7.97
CA LEU A 89 -4.93 3.09 7.70
C LEU A 89 -4.44 3.07 6.24
N ILE A 90 -4.17 1.89 5.69
CA ILE A 90 -3.76 1.71 4.29
C ILE A 90 -4.85 2.23 3.34
N ASP A 91 -6.13 1.93 3.59
CA ASP A 91 -7.23 2.42 2.77
C ASP A 91 -7.31 3.95 2.79
N SER A 92 -7.18 4.56 3.97
CA SER A 92 -7.13 6.02 4.12
C SER A 92 -5.99 6.63 3.30
N TRP A 93 -4.80 6.03 3.36
CA TRP A 93 -3.65 6.47 2.58
C TRP A 93 -3.85 6.32 1.07
N LEU A 94 -4.43 5.20 0.62
CA LEU A 94 -4.75 5.00 -0.80
C LEU A 94 -5.76 6.04 -1.30
N GLN A 95 -6.73 6.42 -0.46
CA GLN A 95 -7.67 7.47 -0.79
C GLN A 95 -7.00 8.85 -0.89
N GLN A 96 -6.12 9.17 0.05
CA GLN A 96 -5.36 10.44 0.06
C GLN A 96 -4.43 10.55 -1.14
N ILE A 97 -3.67 9.50 -1.46
CA ILE A 97 -2.81 9.46 -2.66
C ILE A 97 -3.65 9.69 -3.92
N SER A 98 -4.80 9.02 -4.02
CA SER A 98 -5.68 9.16 -5.18
C SER A 98 -6.22 10.58 -5.30
N LEU A 99 -6.64 11.20 -4.19
CA LEU A 99 -7.14 12.57 -4.18
C LEU A 99 -6.06 13.58 -4.58
N ASP A 100 -4.86 13.48 -4.00
CA ASP A 100 -3.73 14.35 -4.32
C ASP A 100 -3.27 14.17 -5.78
N ALA A 101 -3.38 12.95 -6.30
CA ALA A 101 -3.13 12.64 -7.70
C ALA A 101 -4.26 13.07 -8.66
N GLY A 102 -5.38 13.58 -8.15
CA GLY A 102 -6.52 13.96 -8.96
C GLY A 102 -7.22 12.77 -9.61
N LEU A 103 -7.39 11.68 -8.88
CA LEU A 103 -8.00 10.44 -9.36
C LEU A 103 -9.39 10.22 -8.72
N LEU A 104 -10.35 9.79 -9.54
CA LEU A 104 -11.70 9.38 -9.16
C LEU A 104 -11.83 7.85 -9.20
N GLY A 105 -12.88 7.33 -8.54
CA GLY A 105 -13.22 5.90 -8.53
C GLY A 105 -12.47 5.08 -7.49
N LYS A 106 -11.92 5.73 -6.46
CA LYS A 106 -11.05 5.10 -5.44
C LYS A 106 -11.82 4.15 -4.53
N GLU A 107 -13.08 4.47 -4.26
CA GLU A 107 -13.98 3.65 -3.46
C GLU A 107 -14.25 2.29 -4.12
N GLU A 108 -14.58 2.29 -5.41
CA GLU A 108 -14.84 1.06 -6.17
C GLU A 108 -13.59 0.19 -6.35
N VAL A 109 -12.42 0.82 -6.40
CA VAL A 109 -11.14 0.11 -6.47
C VAL A 109 -10.81 -0.57 -5.15
N LEU A 110 -11.02 0.12 -4.03
CA LEU A 110 -10.81 -0.45 -2.69
C LEU A 110 -11.78 -1.61 -2.43
N GLU A 111 -13.06 -1.46 -2.80
CA GLU A 111 -14.05 -2.53 -2.67
C GLU A 111 -13.65 -3.79 -3.45
N ARG A 112 -13.17 -3.62 -4.69
CA ARG A 112 -12.63 -4.75 -5.49
C ARG A 112 -11.38 -5.35 -4.88
N LEU A 113 -10.50 -4.53 -4.32
CA LEU A 113 -9.27 -5.00 -3.65
C LEU A 113 -9.63 -5.88 -2.45
N HIS A 114 -10.51 -5.40 -1.57
CA HIS A 114 -10.97 -6.16 -0.40
C HIS A 114 -11.69 -7.45 -0.81
N SER A 115 -12.51 -7.41 -1.86
CA SER A 115 -13.21 -8.59 -2.39
C SER A 115 -12.26 -9.64 -2.99
N THR A 116 -11.12 -9.20 -3.53
CA THR A 116 -10.08 -10.10 -4.05
C THR A 116 -9.28 -10.72 -2.91
N SER A 117 -8.90 -9.92 -1.91
CA SER A 117 -8.18 -10.39 -0.71
C SER A 117 -9.01 -11.39 0.11
N ALA A 118 -10.33 -11.21 0.18
CA ALA A 118 -11.22 -12.16 0.84
C ALA A 118 -11.35 -13.52 0.11
N ASN A 119 -10.98 -13.59 -1.18
CA ASN A 119 -11.07 -14.78 -2.02
C ASN A 119 -9.75 -15.55 -2.18
N LEU A 120 -8.66 -15.10 -1.54
CA LEU A 120 -7.42 -15.87 -1.49
C LEU A 120 -7.57 -16.97 -0.41
N PRO A 121 -7.47 -18.27 -0.76
CA PRO A 121 -7.50 -19.33 0.24
C PRO A 121 -6.31 -19.16 1.19
N GLY A 122 -6.58 -19.25 2.49
CA GLY A 122 -5.66 -18.92 3.57
C GLY A 122 -4.22 -19.33 3.31
N THR A 123 -3.34 -18.33 3.28
CA THR A 123 -1.92 -18.46 3.59
C THR A 123 -1.75 -18.35 5.10
#